data_AF-A0A6J1FW64-F1
#
_entry.id   AF-A0A6J1FW64-F1
#
_cell.length_a   1.000
_cell.length_b   1.000
_cell.length_c   1.000
_cell.angle_alpha   90.00
_cell.angle_beta   90.00
_cell.angle_gamma   90.00
#
_symmetry.space_group_name_H-M   'P 1'
#
loop_
_entity.id
_entity.type
_entity.pdbx_description
1 polymer ?
#
loop_
_entity_poly.entity_id
_entity_poly.type
_entity_poly.pdbx_seq_one_letter_code
_entity_poly.pdbx_strand_id
1 'polypeptide(L)'
;MLKNWAIPSYSSTVSLLLLLISSSLSKSTSNSSKPSFPQSNFTIKPPSPFPRTYRPISSKGPSMNLWNKLGFGSRATEASPESLAFAQGPDDDIPAPGQQFAQFGAGCFWGVELAFQRVPGLTKTEVGYTQGHIHNPTYEDVCSGQSNHSEVVRVQYDPKECSYESLLDAFWARHDPTTLNRQGNDVGTQYRSGIYFYTPEQQKAALESMERHQKLLNRKIMTEILPAKKFYRAEEYHQQYLEKGGRFGSKQSAAKGCNDPIRCYG
;
A
#
# COMPACT_ATOMS: atom_id res chain seq x y z
N MET A 1 0.03 -44.13 -54.65
CA MET A 1 1.39 -43.89 -55.18
C MET A 1 2.06 -42.85 -54.30
N LEU A 2 2.96 -43.29 -53.42
CA LEU A 2 3.77 -42.47 -52.52
C LEU A 2 4.93 -41.85 -53.31
N LYS A 3 5.15 -40.54 -53.16
CA LYS A 3 6.46 -39.92 -53.41
C LYS A 3 6.74 -38.89 -52.32
N ASN A 4 7.72 -39.25 -51.49
CA ASN A 4 8.50 -38.39 -50.60
C ASN A 4 9.06 -37.17 -51.35
N TRP A 5 9.51 -36.15 -50.60
CA TRP A 5 10.77 -35.39 -50.72
C TRP A 5 10.76 -34.37 -49.56
N ALA A 6 11.52 -34.62 -48.48
CA ALA A 6 12.88 -34.13 -48.22
C ALA A 6 12.93 -32.74 -47.57
N ILE A 7 13.27 -32.72 -46.28
CA ILE A 7 13.51 -31.55 -45.42
C ILE A 7 15.01 -31.19 -45.53
N PRO A 8 15.40 -29.91 -45.61
CA PRO A 8 16.78 -29.51 -45.40
C PRO A 8 17.05 -29.18 -43.92
N SER A 9 18.02 -29.89 -43.35
CA SER A 9 18.64 -29.65 -42.06
C SER A 9 19.67 -28.52 -42.15
N TYR A 10 19.49 -27.45 -41.37
CA TYR A 10 20.55 -26.46 -41.14
C TYR A 10 21.25 -26.76 -39.82
N SER A 11 22.48 -27.24 -39.95
CA SER A 11 23.49 -27.26 -38.88
C SER A 11 24.11 -25.86 -38.81
N SER A 12 24.13 -25.25 -37.63
CA SER A 12 24.93 -24.05 -37.40
C SER A 12 25.63 -24.20 -36.05
N THR A 13 26.95 -24.23 -36.17
CA THR A 13 27.95 -24.53 -35.16
C THR A 13 28.03 -23.45 -34.09
N VAL A 14 28.06 -23.90 -32.84
CA VAL A 14 28.41 -23.13 -31.65
C VAL A 14 29.84 -22.60 -31.79
N SER A 15 30.04 -21.28 -31.68
CA SER A 15 31.35 -20.68 -31.47
C SER A 15 31.38 -20.05 -30.08
N LEU A 16 32.02 -20.77 -29.15
CA LEU A 16 32.23 -20.37 -27.76
C LEU A 16 33.56 -19.61 -27.70
N LEU A 17 33.53 -18.28 -27.68
CA LEU A 17 34.73 -17.47 -27.52
C LEU A 17 35.05 -17.33 -26.01
N LEU A 18 36.01 -18.13 -25.53
CA LEU A 18 36.67 -17.93 -24.25
C LEU A 18 37.54 -16.66 -24.32
N LEU A 19 37.25 -15.66 -23.50
CA LEU A 19 38.17 -14.57 -23.17
C LEU A 19 38.79 -14.86 -21.80
N LEU A 20 40.00 -15.41 -21.85
CA LEU A 20 40.96 -15.47 -20.75
C LEU A 20 41.59 -14.07 -20.60
N ILE A 21 41.36 -13.41 -19.46
CA ILE A 21 42.23 -12.32 -19.02
C ILE A 21 42.81 -12.74 -17.68
N SER A 22 44.10 -13.10 -17.70
CA SER A 22 44.92 -13.38 -16.54
C SER A 22 45.68 -12.13 -16.09
N SER A 23 45.79 -12.04 -14.76
CA SER A 23 46.89 -11.47 -13.95
C SER A 23 47.23 -9.98 -14.05
N SER A 24 47.09 -9.29 -12.92
CA SER A 24 48.27 -8.93 -12.11
C SER A 24 47.90 -8.62 -10.66
N LEU A 25 48.40 -9.46 -9.75
CA LEU A 25 48.53 -9.19 -8.33
C LEU A 25 49.61 -8.10 -8.14
N SER A 26 49.28 -6.99 -7.48
CA SER A 26 50.28 -6.13 -6.84
C SER A 26 50.03 -6.12 -5.33
N LYS A 27 50.90 -6.83 -4.61
CA LYS A 27 51.04 -6.71 -3.15
C LYS A 27 51.68 -5.35 -2.84
N SER A 28 51.03 -4.57 -1.99
CA SER A 28 51.65 -3.44 -1.29
C SER A 28 51.47 -3.68 0.21
N THR A 29 52.56 -4.09 0.85
CA THR A 29 52.75 -4.08 2.30
C THR A 29 53.17 -2.68 2.73
N SER A 30 52.44 -2.07 3.67
CA SER A 30 53.05 -1.15 4.63
C SER A 30 52.32 -1.25 5.97
N ASN A 31 53.13 -1.17 7.01
CA ASN A 31 52.87 -1.59 8.37
C ASN A 31 52.61 -0.35 9.26
N SER A 32 51.96 -0.60 10.39
CA SER A 32 51.93 0.22 11.63
C SER A 32 51.44 1.67 11.56
N SER A 33 50.33 1.95 12.25
CA SER A 33 50.38 2.56 13.59
C SER A 33 48.95 2.85 14.09
N LYS A 34 48.58 2.24 15.22
CA LYS A 34 47.40 2.62 16.00
C LYS A 34 47.69 3.91 16.78
N PRO A 35 46.73 4.82 16.91
CA PRO A 35 46.55 5.58 18.12
C PRO A 35 45.19 5.26 18.76
N SER A 36 45.27 4.72 19.96
CA SER A 36 44.19 4.65 20.96
C SER A 36 44.05 6.00 21.66
N PHE A 37 42.85 6.57 21.77
CA PHE A 37 42.38 7.50 22.84
C PHE A 37 40.87 7.83 22.59
N PRO A 38 40.12 8.38 23.57
CA PRO A 38 39.40 7.68 24.63
C PRO A 38 37.87 7.65 24.39
N GLN A 39 37.18 6.76 25.09
CA GLN A 39 35.71 6.76 25.18
C GLN A 39 35.22 8.02 25.90
N SER A 40 34.49 8.88 25.19
CA SER A 40 33.64 9.90 25.80
C SER A 40 32.19 9.42 25.80
N ASN A 41 31.67 9.11 26.98
CA ASN A 41 30.24 8.90 27.19
C ASN A 41 29.51 10.25 27.09
N PHE A 42 28.92 10.53 25.93
CA PHE A 42 27.90 11.57 25.79
C PHE A 42 26.55 10.92 25.47
N THR A 43 25.74 10.76 26.51
CA THR A 43 24.33 10.41 26.39
C THR A 43 23.57 11.61 25.82
N ILE A 44 23.42 11.68 24.51
CA ILE A 44 22.52 12.63 23.85
C ILE A 44 21.15 11.95 23.73
N LYS A 45 20.19 12.38 24.56
CA LYS A 45 18.78 11.99 24.41
C LYS A 45 18.22 12.65 23.13
N PRO A 46 17.50 11.92 22.26
CA PRO A 46 16.85 12.54 21.12
C PRO A 46 15.68 13.44 21.59
N PRO A 47 15.46 14.61 20.97
CA PRO A 47 14.31 15.45 21.27
C PRO A 47 13.01 14.77 20.79
N SER A 48 12.01 14.72 21.65
CA SER A 48 10.66 14.23 21.32
C SER A 48 9.94 15.19 20.37
N PRO A 49 9.28 14.73 19.29
CA PRO A 49 8.59 15.63 18.35
C PRO A 49 7.12 15.90 18.72
N PHE A 50 6.68 15.62 19.95
CA PHE A 50 5.30 15.90 20.38
C PHE A 50 5.24 17.13 21.29
N PRO A 51 4.38 18.13 21.03
CA PRO A 51 4.16 19.24 21.95
C PRO A 51 3.47 18.74 23.24
N ARG A 52 4.20 18.77 24.36
CA ARG A 52 3.69 18.44 25.69
C ARG A 52 2.93 19.65 26.25
N THR A 53 1.62 19.68 26.08
CA THR A 53 0.77 20.69 26.74
C THR A 53 0.68 20.38 28.24
N TYR A 54 1.35 21.18 29.08
CA TYR A 54 1.11 21.20 30.52
C TYR A 54 -0.22 21.94 30.79
N ARG A 55 -1.23 21.22 31.31
CA ARG A 55 -2.37 21.86 31.99
C ARG A 55 -2.06 21.99 33.48
N PRO A 56 -2.33 23.14 34.13
CA PRO A 56 -2.21 23.25 35.58
C PRO A 56 -3.35 22.50 36.26
N ILE A 57 -2.99 21.77 37.33
CA ILE A 57 -3.93 21.09 38.23
C ILE A 57 -4.71 22.15 39.00
N SER A 58 -6.01 22.25 38.74
CA SER A 58 -6.96 23.01 39.55
C SER A 58 -7.78 22.05 40.40
N SER A 59 -7.61 22.12 41.71
CA SER A 59 -8.38 21.40 42.72
C SER A 59 -9.76 22.03 42.90
N LYS A 60 -10.79 21.44 42.29
CA LYS A 60 -12.18 21.55 42.77
C LYS A 60 -12.82 20.16 42.68
N GLY A 61 -13.29 19.67 43.83
CA GLY A 61 -13.86 18.33 44.01
C GLY A 61 -15.11 18.08 43.16
N PRO A 62 -15.56 16.82 43.04
CA PRO A 62 -16.66 16.48 42.16
C PRO A 62 -17.98 16.94 42.79
N SER A 63 -18.68 17.84 42.09
CA SER A 63 -20.11 18.00 42.23
C SER A 63 -20.77 16.74 41.66
N MET A 64 -21.43 15.98 42.53
CA MET A 64 -22.23 14.81 42.19
C MET A 64 -23.50 15.27 41.45
N ASN A 65 -23.45 15.35 40.13
CA ASN A 65 -24.67 15.52 39.33
C ASN A 65 -25.40 14.18 39.24
N LEU A 66 -26.48 14.10 40.01
CA LEU A 66 -27.43 13.00 40.21
C LEU A 66 -28.28 12.66 38.95
N TRP A 67 -27.71 12.78 37.74
CA TRP A 67 -28.41 12.55 36.46
C TRP A 67 -27.85 11.39 35.63
N ASN A 68 -26.75 10.76 36.05
CA ASN A 68 -26.18 9.58 35.37
C ASN A 68 -26.84 8.24 35.77
N LYS A 69 -28.00 8.26 36.43
CA LYS A 69 -28.75 7.06 36.87
C LYS A 69 -29.98 6.75 36.01
N LEU A 70 -29.99 7.23 34.77
CA LEU A 70 -30.93 6.83 33.72
C LEU A 70 -30.14 6.54 32.43
N GLY A 71 -29.47 5.39 32.39
CA GLY A 71 -29.35 4.54 31.20
C GLY A 71 -28.86 5.08 29.85
N PHE A 72 -28.23 6.25 29.76
CA PHE A 72 -27.71 6.80 28.50
C PHE A 72 -26.24 7.21 28.68
N GLY A 73 -25.28 6.44 28.17
CA GLY A 73 -23.88 6.84 28.35
C GLY A 73 -22.76 5.93 27.86
N SER A 74 -22.90 5.30 26.69
CA SER A 74 -21.76 4.95 25.81
C SER A 74 -22.34 4.57 24.46
N ARG A 75 -22.57 5.56 23.60
CA ARG A 75 -22.99 5.33 22.22
C ARG A 75 -21.78 4.74 21.49
N ALA A 76 -21.72 3.41 21.44
CA ALA A 76 -21.15 2.76 20.27
C ALA A 76 -21.81 3.43 19.06
N THR A 77 -21.03 3.93 18.12
CA THR A 77 -21.55 4.50 16.89
C THR A 77 -22.12 3.36 16.06
N GLU A 78 -23.25 2.78 16.48
CA GLU A 78 -24.01 1.87 15.64
C GLU A 78 -24.37 2.67 14.38
N ALA A 79 -23.87 2.20 13.23
CA ALA A 79 -24.20 2.79 11.95
C ALA A 79 -25.72 2.75 11.79
N SER A 80 -26.34 3.93 11.61
CA SER A 80 -27.75 3.97 11.27
C SER A 80 -27.98 3.23 9.94
N PRO A 81 -29.19 2.67 9.70
CA PRO A 81 -29.50 2.01 8.43
C PRO A 81 -29.21 2.89 7.21
N GLU A 82 -29.40 4.21 7.34
CA GLU A 82 -29.04 5.20 6.31
C GLU A 82 -27.53 5.28 6.08
N SER A 83 -26.74 5.39 7.15
CA SER A 83 -25.27 5.40 7.09
C SER A 83 -24.72 4.16 6.38
N LEU A 84 -25.27 2.99 6.73
CA LEU A 84 -24.94 1.73 6.09
C LEU A 84 -25.30 1.75 4.60
N ALA A 85 -26.50 2.22 4.23
CA ALA A 85 -26.95 2.29 2.85
C ALA A 85 -26.04 3.17 1.98
N PHE A 86 -25.62 4.33 2.49
CA PHE A 86 -24.69 5.20 1.76
C PHE A 86 -23.29 4.59 1.64
N ALA A 87 -22.74 4.02 2.72
CA ALA A 87 -21.41 3.42 2.70
C ALA A 87 -21.33 2.13 1.87
N GLN A 88 -22.42 1.38 1.78
CA GLN A 88 -22.50 0.16 0.99
C GLN A 88 -22.92 0.38 -0.46
N GLY A 89 -23.36 1.59 -0.82
CA GLY A 89 -23.67 1.97 -2.20
C GLY A 89 -22.45 1.93 -3.13
N PRO A 90 -22.65 2.01 -4.45
CA PRO A 90 -21.56 2.05 -5.43
C PRO A 90 -20.71 3.33 -5.31
N ASP A 91 -19.54 3.31 -5.96
CA ASP A 91 -18.76 4.52 -6.21
C ASP A 91 -19.30 5.23 -7.45
N ASP A 92 -20.12 6.27 -7.24
CA ASP A 92 -20.74 7.06 -8.31
C ASP A 92 -19.87 8.21 -8.83
N ASP A 93 -18.63 8.34 -8.34
CA ASP A 93 -17.71 9.35 -8.86
C ASP A 93 -17.35 9.03 -10.32
N ILE A 94 -17.16 10.08 -11.14
CA ILE A 94 -16.82 9.95 -12.56
C ILE A 94 -15.33 10.28 -12.74
N PRO A 95 -14.52 9.39 -13.35
CA PRO A 95 -13.12 9.69 -13.63
C PRO A 95 -13.00 10.76 -14.73
N ALA A 96 -11.80 11.32 -14.91
CA ALA A 96 -11.57 12.27 -15.99
C ALA A 96 -11.87 11.63 -17.38
N PRO A 97 -12.22 12.41 -18.41
CA PRO A 97 -12.54 11.87 -19.74
C PRO A 97 -11.44 10.97 -20.28
N GLY A 98 -11.80 9.77 -20.74
CA GLY A 98 -10.86 8.76 -21.26
C GLY A 98 -10.22 7.88 -20.19
N GLN A 99 -10.37 8.22 -18.90
CA GLN A 99 -9.77 7.49 -17.79
C GLN A 99 -10.72 6.45 -17.21
N GLN A 100 -10.15 5.46 -16.53
CA GLN A 100 -10.89 4.48 -15.72
C GLN A 100 -10.42 4.51 -14.27
N PHE A 101 -11.35 4.18 -13.36
CA PHE A 101 -11.02 3.93 -11.97
C PHE A 101 -10.57 2.48 -11.73
N ALA A 102 -9.71 2.30 -10.73
CA ALA A 102 -9.41 1.02 -10.09
C ALA A 102 -9.12 1.25 -8.60
N GLN A 103 -9.42 0.27 -7.76
CA GLN A 103 -9.26 0.38 -6.31
C GLN A 103 -8.55 -0.84 -5.71
N PHE A 104 -7.56 -0.58 -4.85
CA PHE A 104 -6.71 -1.61 -4.25
C PHE A 104 -6.47 -1.35 -2.76
N GLY A 105 -6.73 -2.34 -1.91
CA GLY A 105 -6.32 -2.38 -0.50
C GLY A 105 -5.15 -3.34 -0.32
N ALA A 106 -4.03 -2.87 0.24
CA ALA A 106 -2.79 -3.67 0.33
C ALA A 106 -1.98 -3.33 1.60
N GLY A 107 -2.68 -3.10 2.71
CA GLY A 107 -2.10 -2.61 3.95
C GLY A 107 -2.14 -1.08 4.07
N CYS A 108 -1.19 -0.51 4.82
CA CYS A 108 -1.08 0.95 4.98
C CYS A 108 -0.99 1.64 3.61
N PHE A 109 -1.99 2.46 3.30
CA PHE A 109 -2.17 3.06 1.98
C PHE A 109 -1.04 3.99 1.52
N TRP A 110 -0.15 4.45 2.41
CA TRP A 110 0.95 5.37 2.07
C TRP A 110 1.98 4.72 1.15
N GLY A 111 2.40 3.50 1.49
CA GLY A 111 3.33 2.73 0.66
C GLY A 111 2.69 2.24 -0.63
N VAL A 112 1.39 1.92 -0.57
CA VAL A 112 0.61 1.45 -1.72
C VAL A 112 0.42 2.58 -2.73
N GLU A 113 0.06 3.78 -2.27
CA GLU A 113 -0.10 4.95 -3.13
C GLU A 113 1.20 5.26 -3.86
N LEU A 114 2.32 5.33 -3.14
CA LEU A 114 3.62 5.60 -3.75
C LEU A 114 4.00 4.56 -4.82
N ALA A 115 3.64 3.29 -4.63
CA ALA A 115 3.87 2.26 -5.63
C ALA A 115 3.07 2.54 -6.91
N PHE A 116 1.80 2.91 -6.80
CA PHE A 116 0.97 3.28 -7.94
C PHE A 116 1.41 4.61 -8.59
N GLN A 117 1.83 5.61 -7.80
CA GLN A 117 2.32 6.88 -8.34
C GLN A 117 3.45 6.67 -9.36
N ARG A 118 4.28 5.64 -9.17
CA ARG A 118 5.42 5.30 -10.03
C ARG A 118 5.04 4.54 -11.29
N VAL A 119 3.81 4.05 -11.43
CA VAL A 119 3.38 3.30 -12.62
C VAL A 119 3.15 4.27 -13.79
N PRO A 120 3.83 4.09 -14.95
CA PRO A 120 3.57 4.87 -16.16
C PRO A 120 2.11 4.76 -16.63
N GLY A 121 1.54 5.84 -17.17
CA GLY A 121 0.14 5.91 -17.61
C GLY A 121 -0.90 6.11 -16.49
N LEU A 122 -0.51 6.06 -15.20
CA LEU A 122 -1.38 6.57 -14.14
C LEU A 122 -1.36 8.09 -14.10
N THR A 123 -2.56 8.65 -14.09
CA THR A 123 -2.81 10.10 -14.11
C THR A 123 -3.18 10.67 -12.76
N LYS A 124 -3.77 9.87 -11.86
CA LYS A 124 -4.12 10.28 -10.50
C LYS A 124 -4.04 9.09 -9.55
N THR A 125 -3.58 9.36 -8.33
CA THR A 125 -3.75 8.48 -7.17
C THR A 125 -4.45 9.26 -6.07
N GLU A 126 -5.22 8.56 -5.26
CA GLU A 126 -5.74 9.08 -4.01
C GLU A 126 -5.98 7.98 -3.00
N VAL A 127 -5.70 8.27 -1.73
CA VAL A 127 -5.95 7.36 -0.62
C VAL A 127 -7.29 7.62 0.03
N GLY A 128 -7.91 6.58 0.56
CA GLY A 128 -9.22 6.68 1.20
C GLY A 128 -9.70 5.41 1.87
N TYR A 129 -10.97 5.43 2.23
CA TYR A 129 -11.67 4.40 2.98
C TYR A 129 -12.87 3.89 2.18
N THR A 130 -13.10 2.58 2.17
CA THR A 130 -14.27 1.98 1.48
C THR A 130 -14.63 0.60 2.07
N GLN A 131 -15.66 -0.06 1.55
CA GLN A 131 -16.21 -1.37 1.95
C GLN A 131 -16.76 -1.46 3.39
N GLY A 132 -16.59 -0.44 4.22
CA GLY A 132 -17.15 -0.38 5.56
C GLY A 132 -18.59 0.12 5.59
N HIS A 133 -19.09 0.28 6.80
CA HIS A 133 -20.51 0.55 7.07
C HIS A 133 -20.80 1.94 7.65
N ILE A 134 -19.77 2.78 7.82
CA ILE A 134 -19.94 4.14 8.35
C ILE A 134 -19.85 5.14 7.19
N HIS A 135 -20.88 5.96 7.02
CA HIS A 135 -20.85 7.07 6.08
C HIS A 135 -19.97 8.21 6.61
N ASN A 136 -19.15 8.79 5.73
CA ASN A 136 -18.16 9.84 6.05
C ASN A 136 -17.25 9.47 7.25
N PRO A 137 -16.55 8.33 7.21
CA PRO A 137 -15.67 7.92 8.32
C PRO A 137 -14.47 8.86 8.43
N THR A 138 -14.03 9.17 9.66
CA THR A 138 -12.73 9.80 9.90
C THR A 138 -11.62 8.76 10.02
N TYR A 139 -10.36 9.18 9.97
CA TYR A 139 -9.24 8.29 10.27
C TYR A 139 -9.38 7.58 11.63
N GLU A 140 -9.87 8.28 12.66
CA GLU A 140 -10.10 7.71 13.99
C GLU A 140 -11.19 6.62 13.98
N ASP A 141 -12.28 6.82 13.24
CA ASP A 141 -13.32 5.81 13.07
C ASP A 141 -12.75 4.53 12.45
N VAL A 142 -11.85 4.67 11.47
CA VAL A 142 -11.17 3.54 10.82
C VAL A 142 -10.16 2.87 11.75
N CYS A 143 -9.36 3.65 12.47
CA CYS A 143 -8.37 3.14 13.43
C CYS A 143 -9.01 2.39 14.60
N SER A 144 -10.27 2.69 14.94
CA SER A 144 -11.01 1.92 15.95
C SER A 144 -11.22 0.45 15.56
N GLY A 145 -11.13 0.12 14.27
CA GLY A 145 -11.42 -1.19 13.70
C GLY A 145 -12.92 -1.54 13.64
N GLN A 146 -13.80 -0.69 14.19
CA GLN A 146 -15.23 -0.96 14.22
C GLN A 146 -15.91 -0.64 12.89
N SER A 147 -15.40 0.35 12.15
CA SER A 147 -16.01 0.85 10.91
C SER A 147 -16.03 -0.16 9.74
N ASN A 148 -15.22 -1.22 9.85
CA ASN A 148 -14.96 -2.23 8.82
C ASN A 148 -14.51 -1.66 7.46
N HIS A 149 -14.14 -0.39 7.40
CA HIS A 149 -13.53 0.17 6.20
C HIS A 149 -12.16 -0.46 5.94
N SER A 150 -11.79 -0.59 4.67
CA SER A 150 -10.41 -0.85 4.25
C SER A 150 -9.74 0.48 3.93
N GLU A 151 -8.47 0.63 4.30
CA GLU A 151 -7.58 1.57 3.63
C GLU A 151 -7.36 1.10 2.20
N VAL A 152 -7.54 2.00 1.24
CA VAL A 152 -7.37 1.72 -0.19
C VAL A 152 -6.71 2.88 -0.90
N VAL A 153 -6.13 2.56 -2.06
CA VAL A 153 -5.77 3.54 -3.09
C VAL A 153 -6.80 3.43 -4.21
N ARG A 154 -7.42 4.55 -4.58
CA ARG A 154 -8.16 4.70 -5.83
C ARG A 154 -7.24 5.36 -6.86
N VAL A 155 -7.14 4.77 -8.04
CA VAL A 155 -6.30 5.27 -9.13
C VAL A 155 -7.14 5.65 -10.34
N GLN A 156 -6.69 6.65 -11.09
CA GLN A 156 -7.17 6.94 -12.45
C GLN A 156 -6.05 6.68 -13.45
N TYR A 157 -6.35 5.87 -14.46
CA TYR A 157 -5.39 5.49 -15.50
C TYR A 157 -6.03 5.60 -16.89
N ASP A 158 -5.21 5.91 -17.90
CA ASP A 158 -5.64 5.83 -19.30
C ASP A 158 -5.43 4.39 -19.77
N PRO A 159 -6.51 3.64 -20.14
CA PRO A 159 -6.40 2.27 -20.64
C PRO A 159 -5.56 2.13 -21.91
N LYS A 160 -5.28 3.23 -22.63
CA LYS A 160 -4.41 3.25 -23.81
C LYS A 160 -2.93 3.31 -23.46
N GLU A 161 -2.58 3.81 -22.27
CA GLU A 161 -1.20 3.95 -21.80
C GLU A 161 -0.83 2.95 -20.71
N CYS A 162 -1.80 2.53 -19.90
CA CYS A 162 -1.62 1.59 -18.81
C CYS A 162 -2.74 0.54 -18.82
N SER A 163 -2.38 -0.74 -18.80
CA SER A 163 -3.37 -1.81 -18.71
C SER A 163 -3.76 -2.11 -17.27
N TYR A 164 -4.95 -2.64 -17.04
CA TYR A 164 -5.38 -3.07 -15.71
C TYR A 164 -4.48 -4.19 -15.17
N GLU A 165 -3.95 -5.06 -16.02
CA GLU A 165 -2.99 -6.10 -15.66
C GLU A 165 -1.70 -5.51 -15.09
N SER A 166 -1.24 -4.37 -15.63
CA SER A 166 -0.06 -3.67 -15.10
C SER A 166 -0.31 -3.15 -13.67
N LEU A 167 -1.55 -2.73 -13.37
CA LEU A 167 -1.95 -2.34 -12.02
C LEU A 167 -2.00 -3.55 -11.07
N LEU A 168 -2.51 -4.69 -11.56
CA LEU A 168 -2.52 -5.94 -10.81
C LEU A 168 -1.11 -6.41 -10.49
N ASP A 169 -0.18 -6.34 -11.44
CA ASP A 169 1.24 -6.69 -11.20
C ASP A 169 1.86 -5.79 -10.13
N ALA A 170 1.61 -4.47 -10.19
CA ALA A 170 2.05 -3.53 -9.15
C ALA A 170 1.44 -3.86 -7.77
N PHE A 171 0.16 -4.25 -7.73
CA PHE A 171 -0.54 -4.67 -6.52
C PHE A 171 0.09 -5.91 -5.89
N TRP A 172 0.30 -6.97 -6.67
CA TRP A 172 0.89 -8.22 -6.18
C TRP A 172 2.34 -8.06 -5.73
N ALA A 173 3.11 -7.17 -6.39
CA ALA A 173 4.49 -6.89 -6.01
C ALA A 173 4.63 -6.06 -4.72
N ARG A 174 3.55 -5.37 -4.28
CA ARG A 174 3.62 -4.39 -3.19
C ARG A 174 3.46 -4.98 -1.79
N HIS A 175 2.74 -6.10 -1.65
CA HIS A 175 2.30 -6.58 -0.34
C HIS A 175 2.32 -8.11 -0.24
N ASP A 176 2.01 -8.64 0.95
CA ASP A 176 1.85 -10.08 1.16
C ASP A 176 0.35 -10.39 1.07
N PRO A 177 -0.12 -11.02 -0.02
CA PRO A 177 -1.54 -11.27 -0.21
C PRO A 177 -2.06 -12.44 0.65
N THR A 178 -1.22 -13.05 1.50
CA THR A 178 -1.54 -14.29 2.25
C THR A 178 -1.78 -14.06 3.74
N THR A 179 -1.75 -12.80 4.18
CA THR A 179 -2.03 -12.40 5.57
C THR A 179 -3.43 -11.83 5.70
N LEU A 180 -4.28 -12.51 6.46
CA LEU A 180 -5.64 -12.06 6.73
C LEU A 180 -5.62 -10.85 7.69
N ASN A 181 -6.29 -9.75 7.30
CA ASN A 181 -6.48 -8.54 8.13
C ASN A 181 -5.17 -8.00 8.74
N ARG A 182 -4.09 -8.04 7.97
CA ARG A 182 -2.76 -7.61 8.38
C ARG A 182 -1.88 -7.37 7.16
N GLN A 183 -1.01 -6.37 7.25
CA GLN A 183 0.13 -6.23 6.37
C GLN A 183 1.38 -5.85 7.17
N GLY A 184 2.40 -6.72 7.18
CA GLY A 184 3.57 -6.53 8.04
C GLY A 184 3.18 -6.42 9.52
N ASN A 185 3.53 -5.30 10.16
CA ASN A 185 3.19 -5.02 11.56
C ASN A 185 1.85 -4.30 11.73
N ASP A 186 1.20 -3.87 10.65
CA ASP A 186 -0.09 -3.20 10.69
C ASP A 186 -1.20 -4.26 10.75
N VAL A 187 -1.86 -4.37 11.91
CA VAL A 187 -2.87 -5.40 12.20
C VAL A 187 -4.25 -4.76 12.33
N GLY A 188 -5.22 -5.29 11.60
CA GLY A 188 -6.59 -4.80 11.60
C GLY A 188 -7.28 -5.03 10.26
N THR A 189 -8.62 -5.09 10.29
CA THR A 189 -9.44 -5.27 9.08
C THR A 189 -9.19 -4.18 8.05
N GLN A 190 -8.83 -2.97 8.50
CA GLN A 190 -8.50 -1.85 7.62
C GLN A 190 -7.26 -2.07 6.75
N TYR A 191 -6.39 -3.01 7.13
CA TYR A 191 -5.16 -3.33 6.39
C TYR A 191 -5.28 -4.60 5.54
N ARG A 192 -6.51 -5.06 5.28
CA ARG A 192 -6.74 -6.27 4.49
C ARG A 192 -6.33 -6.08 3.02
N SER A 193 -6.01 -7.19 2.38
CA SER A 193 -5.77 -7.25 0.94
C SER A 193 -7.11 -7.30 0.20
N GLY A 194 -7.31 -6.41 -0.78
CA GLY A 194 -8.55 -6.32 -1.53
C GLY A 194 -8.38 -5.68 -2.90
N ILE A 195 -9.13 -6.19 -3.88
CA ILE A 195 -9.27 -5.61 -5.22
C ILE A 195 -10.75 -5.26 -5.39
N TYR A 196 -11.04 -3.99 -5.64
CA TYR A 196 -12.40 -3.49 -5.77
C TYR A 196 -12.66 -3.04 -7.21
N PHE A 197 -13.42 -3.84 -7.96
CA PHE A 197 -13.58 -3.68 -9.40
C PHE A 197 -14.76 -2.78 -9.76
N TYR A 198 -14.59 -2.00 -10.82
CA TYR A 198 -15.63 -1.12 -11.39
C TYR A 198 -16.38 -1.77 -12.56
N THR A 199 -15.77 -2.76 -13.22
CA THR A 199 -16.36 -3.44 -14.38
C THR A 199 -16.21 -4.96 -14.31
N PRO A 200 -17.05 -5.73 -15.03
CA PRO A 200 -16.90 -7.18 -15.16
C PRO A 200 -15.54 -7.61 -15.75
N GLU A 201 -14.96 -6.81 -16.63
CA GLU A 201 -13.63 -7.07 -17.22
C GLU A 201 -12.54 -6.98 -16.15
N GLN A 202 -12.60 -5.96 -15.27
CA GLN A 202 -11.70 -5.84 -14.13
C GLN A 202 -11.87 -7.01 -13.15
N GLN A 203 -13.11 -7.44 -12.88
CA GLN A 203 -13.39 -8.61 -12.04
C GLN A 203 -12.71 -9.86 -12.61
N LYS A 204 -12.94 -10.13 -13.90
CA LYS A 204 -12.37 -11.29 -14.60
C LYS A 204 -10.83 -11.25 -14.57
N ALA A 205 -10.24 -10.11 -14.93
CA ALA A 205 -8.78 -9.95 -14.93
C ALA A 205 -8.17 -10.13 -13.53
N ALA A 206 -8.84 -9.61 -12.49
CA ALA A 206 -8.40 -9.78 -11.10
C ALA A 206 -8.44 -11.25 -10.65
N LEU A 207 -9.52 -11.98 -10.97
CA LEU A 207 -9.66 -13.41 -10.65
C LEU A 207 -8.58 -14.24 -11.35
N GLU A 208 -8.41 -14.06 -12.66
CA GLU A 208 -7.38 -14.77 -13.43
C GLU A 208 -5.96 -14.43 -12.93
N SER A 209 -5.72 -13.17 -12.55
CA SER A 209 -4.44 -12.75 -11.98
C SER A 209 -4.17 -13.37 -10.61
N MET A 210 -5.20 -13.46 -9.75
CA MET A 210 -5.09 -14.12 -8.45
C MET A 210 -4.77 -15.61 -8.63
N GLU A 211 -5.42 -16.30 -9.58
CA GLU A 211 -5.12 -17.70 -9.90
C GLU A 211 -3.67 -17.89 -10.38
N ARG A 212 -3.19 -17.01 -11.26
CA ARG A 212 -1.78 -17.02 -11.70
C ARG A 212 -0.83 -16.80 -10.54
N HIS A 213 -1.10 -15.82 -9.68
CA HIS A 213 -0.24 -15.48 -8.56
C HIS A 213 -0.25 -16.55 -7.46
N GLN A 214 -1.40 -17.18 -7.20
CA GLN A 214 -1.53 -18.28 -6.23
C GLN A 214 -0.60 -19.45 -6.57
N LYS A 215 -0.36 -19.74 -7.85
CA LYS A 215 0.57 -20.82 -8.28
C LYS A 215 2.02 -20.55 -7.88
N LEU A 216 2.38 -19.30 -7.59
CA LEU A 216 3.71 -18.89 -7.17
C LEU A 216 3.89 -18.92 -5.64
N LEU A 217 2.78 -19.05 -4.88
CA LEU A 217 2.76 -18.93 -3.43
C LEU A 217 2.30 -20.24 -2.77
N ASN A 218 3.02 -20.64 -1.72
CA ASN A 218 2.64 -21.83 -0.92
C ASN A 218 1.46 -21.56 0.00
N ARG A 219 1.32 -20.31 0.47
CA ARG A 219 0.23 -19.88 1.35
C ARG A 219 -0.95 -19.44 0.49
N LYS A 220 -2.16 -19.75 0.96
CA LYS A 220 -3.40 -19.32 0.31
C LYS A 220 -3.50 -17.79 0.30
N ILE A 221 -3.83 -17.21 -0.85
CA ILE A 221 -4.16 -15.80 -1.01
C ILE A 221 -5.48 -15.51 -0.30
N MET A 222 -5.47 -14.44 0.50
CA MET A 222 -6.57 -13.93 1.30
C MET A 222 -7.20 -12.66 0.71
N THR A 223 -6.72 -12.21 -0.46
CA THR A 223 -7.25 -11.05 -1.17
C THR A 223 -8.73 -11.23 -1.50
N GLU A 224 -9.56 -10.29 -1.05
CA GLU A 224 -10.97 -10.24 -1.48
C GLU A 224 -11.09 -9.56 -2.85
N ILE A 225 -11.98 -10.06 -3.70
CA ILE A 225 -12.29 -9.45 -5.00
C ILE A 225 -13.78 -9.16 -5.02
N LEU A 226 -14.14 -7.89 -4.85
CA LEU A 226 -15.52 -7.44 -4.64
C LEU A 226 -15.84 -6.21 -5.52
N PRO A 227 -17.12 -5.90 -5.78
CA PRO A 227 -17.48 -4.65 -6.46
C PRO A 227 -16.99 -3.43 -5.68
N ALA A 228 -16.53 -2.41 -6.40
CA ALA A 228 -16.25 -1.09 -5.84
C ALA A 228 -17.50 -0.50 -5.19
N LYS A 229 -17.32 0.04 -3.99
CA LYS A 229 -18.35 0.72 -3.19
C LYS A 229 -17.92 2.14 -2.93
N LYS A 230 -18.80 2.92 -2.29
CA LYS A 230 -18.57 4.33 -1.97
C LYS A 230 -17.16 4.55 -1.45
N PHE A 231 -16.45 5.45 -2.12
CA PHE A 231 -15.10 5.86 -1.76
C PHE A 231 -15.17 7.13 -0.92
N TYR A 232 -14.54 7.09 0.25
CA TYR A 232 -14.34 8.27 1.10
C TYR A 232 -12.88 8.66 1.02
N ARG A 233 -12.58 9.74 0.29
CA ARG A 233 -11.22 10.28 0.22
C ARG A 233 -10.73 10.61 1.64
N ALA A 234 -9.55 10.10 1.99
CA ALA A 234 -8.93 10.39 3.29
C ALA A 234 -8.43 11.83 3.35
N GLU A 235 -8.15 12.31 4.54
CA GLU A 235 -7.70 13.66 4.83
C GLU A 235 -6.41 14.02 4.08
N GLU A 236 -6.22 15.30 3.76
CA GLU A 236 -5.12 15.76 2.89
C GLU A 236 -3.73 15.44 3.44
N TYR A 237 -3.59 15.27 4.76
CA TYR A 237 -2.32 14.88 5.38
C TYR A 237 -1.91 13.44 5.07
N HIS A 238 -2.83 12.57 4.64
CA HIS A 238 -2.53 11.20 4.20
C HIS A 238 -2.14 11.11 2.72
N GLN A 239 -2.53 12.09 1.91
CA GLN A 239 -2.38 12.07 0.46
C GLN A 239 -0.92 12.32 0.07
N GLN A 240 -0.35 11.44 -0.76
CA GLN A 240 1.04 11.43 -1.20
C GLN A 240 2.04 11.58 -0.03
N TYR A 241 1.74 10.95 1.11
CA TYR A 241 2.45 11.14 2.38
C TYR A 241 3.97 10.89 2.28
N LEU A 242 4.39 9.80 1.62
CA LEU A 242 5.80 9.42 1.49
C LEU A 242 6.57 10.32 0.51
N GLU A 243 5.91 10.82 -0.53
CA GLU A 243 6.48 11.81 -1.44
C GLU A 243 6.69 13.16 -0.74
N LYS A 244 5.76 13.53 0.15
CA LYS A 244 5.83 14.74 0.98
C LYS A 244 6.90 14.67 2.07
N GLY A 245 7.41 13.48 2.41
CA GLY A 245 8.53 13.30 3.36
C GLY A 245 8.34 12.18 4.38
N GLY A 246 7.14 11.62 4.48
CA GLY A 246 6.83 10.61 5.49
C GLY A 246 7.08 11.07 6.93
N ARG A 247 7.14 10.10 7.84
CA ARG A 247 7.29 10.31 9.29
C ARG A 247 8.62 10.97 9.67
N PHE A 248 9.67 10.72 8.90
CA PHE A 248 11.04 11.15 9.22
C PHE A 248 11.52 12.33 8.36
N GLY A 249 10.66 12.89 7.50
CA GLY A 249 11.01 13.98 6.58
C GLY A 249 11.88 13.57 5.38
N SER A 250 12.17 12.27 5.22
CA SER A 250 12.95 11.74 4.11
C SER A 250 12.04 11.34 2.95
N LYS A 251 11.93 12.22 1.96
CA LYS A 251 11.09 12.01 0.77
C LYS A 251 11.47 10.75 0.02
N GLN A 252 10.46 10.08 -0.51
CA GLN A 252 10.64 8.96 -1.45
C GLN A 252 10.11 9.38 -2.81
N SER A 253 10.91 9.20 -3.86
CA SER A 253 10.56 9.66 -5.21
C SER A 253 9.29 8.96 -5.72
N ALA A 254 8.36 9.73 -6.25
CA ALA A 254 7.17 9.25 -6.96
C ALA A 254 7.34 9.25 -8.48
N ALA A 255 8.56 9.50 -8.98
CA ALA A 255 8.84 9.55 -10.41
C ALA A 255 8.42 8.25 -11.12
N LYS A 256 7.85 8.38 -12.31
CA LYS A 256 7.44 7.23 -13.13
C LYS A 256 8.63 6.30 -13.40
N GLY A 257 8.43 5.00 -13.17
CA GLY A 257 9.46 3.97 -13.32
C GLY A 257 10.50 3.91 -12.19
N CYS A 258 10.36 4.70 -11.12
CA CYS A 258 11.28 4.62 -9.97
C CYS A 258 11.15 3.25 -9.28
N ASN A 259 12.28 2.56 -9.13
CA ASN A 259 12.36 1.23 -8.51
C ASN A 259 13.06 1.25 -7.13
N ASP A 260 13.27 2.45 -6.56
CA ASP A 260 13.87 2.57 -5.23
C ASP A 260 12.99 1.84 -4.20
N PRO A 261 13.56 1.07 -3.26
CA PRO A 261 12.77 0.37 -2.26
C PRO A 261 11.88 1.33 -1.47
N ILE A 262 10.56 1.07 -1.46
CA ILE A 262 9.60 1.87 -0.69
C ILE A 262 9.67 1.47 0.78
N ARG A 263 9.98 2.43 1.64
CA ARG A 263 9.93 2.33 3.10
C ARG A 263 8.52 2.68 3.58
N CYS A 264 7.95 1.85 4.46
CA CYS A 264 6.52 1.91 4.82
C CYS A 264 6.05 3.28 5.34
N TYR A 265 6.88 3.96 6.15
CA TYR A 265 6.45 5.16 6.87
C TYR A 265 7.30 6.40 6.62
N GLY A 266 8.39 6.31 5.83
CA GLY A 266 9.36 7.39 5.65
C GLY A 266 10.80 6.90 5.68
#